data_AF-A0A0V8IPZ9-F1
#
_entry.id   AF-A0A0V8IPZ9-F1
#
_cell.length_a   1.000
_cell.length_b   1.000
_cell.length_c   1.000
_cell.angle_alpha   90.00
_cell.angle_beta   90.00
_cell.angle_gamma   90.00
#
_symmetry.space_group_name_H-M   'P 1'
#
loop_
_entity.id
_entity.type
_entity.pdbx_description
1 polymer ?
#
loop_
_entity_poly.entity_id
_entity_poly.type
_entity_poly.pdbx_seq_one_letter_code
_entity_poly.pdbx_strand_id
1 'polypeptide(L)'
;MPNGLIDSSSLRAHPEGLALSLTLPWYRSLWLSSVTSLKLAIYGLQVPEADLSLELGGIRYSIADLPAQSETLWFLQEHPLLVVRRDRPASPGEEHDIHLEGELRLPYMQIAPGQDGNPGLYVPNFVNQQLQLAVTDRAAPAPGLSAAETPPPPAADDDPFALGLTLYSASAEFRAGWYDFDGLLNRVAGLGIGPGIEIVASQVLPTYPVVTDEFAADWHAAFDRHGFTASSFGANLDMGRRRDRDMTPDEEYGFTETLFHGAKKLGFPLVRIQSAKPDLLRRLLPLAEQLELKLAYEIHAPLGPNSPEIMKVRDVYAELDSPLLGFVADFSSTMHSMSPTLLRAVRRAGLDDDAVAQLQAIWATDAPMRARQEEFIGYLKGRDFDPARLGSFAHLAFNMHGHIDPKEWAEIMPQIMHVHAKFYDIDDAGNEPAIDYPELVRVFVEGGYRGYWSSEWEGHAFAELGEVDPLLLVRRQHDLIRRSMRGALTSA
;
A
#
# COMPACT_ATOMS: atom_id res chain seq x y z
N MET A 1 -10.57 -11.56 6.92
CA MET A 1 -9.76 -11.39 5.71
C MET A 1 -9.60 -9.89 5.57
N PRO A 2 -8.37 -9.36 5.68
CA PRO A 2 -8.14 -7.93 5.94
C PRO A 2 -8.61 -6.98 4.82
N ASN A 3 -9.03 -7.54 3.68
CA ASN A 3 -9.30 -6.85 2.42
C ASN A 3 -10.56 -7.39 1.75
N GLY A 4 -11.70 -7.24 2.44
CA GLY A 4 -13.03 -7.51 1.87
C GLY A 4 -13.61 -6.31 1.11
N LEU A 5 -14.69 -6.56 0.38
CA LEU A 5 -15.58 -5.53 -0.17
C LEU A 5 -16.63 -5.07 0.85
N ILE A 6 -16.92 -5.89 1.88
CA ILE A 6 -17.91 -5.62 2.92
C ILE A 6 -17.38 -5.96 4.31
N ASP A 7 -17.94 -5.30 5.32
CA ASP A 7 -17.72 -5.55 6.75
C ASP A 7 -19.04 -5.76 7.51
N SER A 8 -18.95 -5.97 8.83
CA SER A 8 -20.09 -6.25 9.71
C SER A 8 -21.14 -5.13 9.73
N SER A 9 -20.78 -3.94 9.30
CA SER A 9 -21.63 -2.76 9.21
C SER A 9 -21.99 -2.41 7.78
N SER A 10 -21.76 -3.24 6.76
CA SER A 10 -22.00 -2.84 5.36
C SER A 10 -23.48 -2.80 4.94
N LEU A 11 -24.38 -3.51 5.61
CA LEU A 11 -25.77 -3.63 5.14
C LEU A 11 -26.61 -2.40 5.50
N ARG A 12 -27.24 -1.77 4.50
CA ARG A 12 -28.01 -0.52 4.59
C ARG A 12 -29.46 -0.73 4.17
N ALA A 13 -30.38 0.01 4.78
CA ALA A 13 -31.71 0.20 4.23
C ALA A 13 -31.60 1.08 2.97
N HIS A 14 -32.38 0.77 1.94
CA HIS A 14 -32.44 1.57 0.73
C HIS A 14 -33.89 1.71 0.27
N PRO A 15 -34.34 2.87 -0.26
CA PRO A 15 -35.74 3.06 -0.69
C PRO A 15 -36.24 2.03 -1.72
N GLU A 16 -35.34 1.44 -2.50
CA GLU A 16 -35.65 0.42 -3.52
C GLU A 16 -35.43 -1.03 -3.05
N GLY A 17 -35.07 -1.23 -1.77
CA GLY A 17 -34.78 -2.56 -1.23
C GLY A 17 -33.74 -2.51 -0.13
N LEU A 18 -32.53 -2.95 -0.43
CA LEU A 18 -31.38 -2.84 0.47
C LEU A 18 -30.14 -2.44 -0.32
N ALA A 19 -29.08 -2.05 0.38
CA ALA A 19 -27.79 -1.81 -0.25
C ALA A 19 -26.65 -2.35 0.60
N LEU A 20 -25.55 -2.72 -0.04
CA LEU A 20 -24.28 -2.97 0.62
C LEU A 20 -23.38 -1.74 0.43
N SER A 21 -22.99 -1.13 1.52
CA SER A 21 -21.92 -0.12 1.58
C SER A 21 -20.59 -0.82 1.34
N LEU A 22 -20.05 -0.65 0.14
CA LEU A 22 -18.81 -1.31 -0.27
C LEU A 22 -17.59 -0.55 0.22
N THR A 23 -16.47 -1.24 0.38
CA THR A 23 -15.14 -0.66 0.60
C THR A 23 -14.14 -1.27 -0.39
N LEU A 24 -13.05 -0.58 -0.70
CA LEU A 24 -12.04 -1.14 -1.59
C LEU A 24 -11.26 -2.27 -0.89
N PRO A 25 -11.10 -3.45 -1.50
CA PRO A 25 -10.28 -4.52 -0.94
C PRO A 25 -8.78 -4.29 -1.17
N TRP A 26 -8.33 -3.02 -1.13
CA TRP A 26 -6.98 -2.60 -1.47
C TRP A 26 -6.58 -1.32 -0.72
N TYR A 27 -5.31 -0.92 -0.76
CA TYR A 27 -4.78 0.24 -0.01
C TYR A 27 -4.90 1.58 -0.75
N ARG A 28 -5.42 1.58 -1.98
CA ARG A 28 -5.44 2.75 -2.86
C ARG A 28 -6.75 2.85 -3.63
N SER A 29 -7.08 4.06 -4.07
CA SER A 29 -8.23 4.33 -4.93
C SER A 29 -8.12 3.59 -6.26
N LEU A 30 -9.26 3.17 -6.81
CA LEU A 30 -9.33 2.48 -8.09
C LEU A 30 -10.33 3.19 -9.01
N TRP A 31 -10.16 3.05 -10.31
CA TRP A 31 -11.16 3.49 -11.28
C TRP A 31 -12.33 2.51 -11.28
N LEU A 32 -13.57 2.96 -11.54
CA LEU A 32 -14.71 2.04 -11.65
C LEU A 32 -14.50 0.99 -12.75
N SER A 33 -13.74 1.33 -13.80
CA SER A 33 -13.28 0.36 -14.81
C SER A 33 -12.46 -0.80 -14.23
N SER A 34 -11.90 -0.70 -13.03
CA SER A 34 -11.25 -1.82 -12.34
C SER A 34 -12.22 -2.90 -11.89
N VAL A 35 -13.51 -2.61 -11.72
CA VAL A 35 -14.50 -3.63 -11.33
C VAL A 35 -14.82 -4.51 -12.54
N THR A 36 -14.48 -5.80 -12.46
CA THR A 36 -14.76 -6.80 -13.50
C THR A 36 -16.13 -7.43 -13.29
N SER A 37 -16.45 -7.81 -12.06
CA SER A 37 -17.77 -8.36 -11.72
C SER A 37 -18.11 -8.15 -10.26
N LEU A 38 -19.42 -8.08 -9.98
CA LEU A 38 -20.01 -8.12 -8.64
C LEU A 38 -21.20 -9.07 -8.71
N LYS A 39 -21.17 -10.15 -7.92
CA LYS A 39 -22.26 -11.12 -7.80
C LYS A 39 -22.68 -11.20 -6.35
N LEU A 40 -23.99 -11.24 -6.13
CA LEU A 40 -24.58 -11.24 -4.80
C LEU A 40 -25.60 -12.35 -4.67
N ALA A 41 -25.52 -13.12 -3.60
CA ALA A 41 -26.60 -13.97 -3.14
C ALA A 41 -27.07 -13.56 -1.75
N ILE A 42 -28.39 -13.65 -1.53
CA ILE A 42 -29.03 -13.38 -0.25
C ILE A 42 -29.75 -14.66 0.19
N TYR A 43 -29.40 -15.20 1.36
CA TYR A 43 -29.86 -16.52 1.84
C TYR A 43 -29.63 -17.64 0.80
N GLY A 44 -28.48 -17.61 0.13
CA GLY A 44 -28.12 -18.58 -0.91
C GLY A 44 -28.84 -18.42 -2.25
N LEU A 45 -29.75 -17.45 -2.40
CA LEU A 45 -30.43 -17.14 -3.65
C LEU A 45 -29.68 -16.04 -4.40
N GLN A 46 -29.21 -16.34 -5.60
CA GLN A 46 -28.53 -15.37 -6.47
C GLN A 46 -29.47 -14.23 -6.86
N VAL A 47 -29.01 -13.00 -6.66
CA VAL A 47 -29.68 -11.78 -7.10
C VAL A 47 -29.40 -11.60 -8.60
N PRO A 48 -30.42 -11.45 -9.46
CA PRO A 48 -30.20 -11.16 -10.88
C PRO A 48 -29.39 -9.88 -11.05
N GLU A 49 -28.44 -9.86 -11.99
CA GLU A 49 -27.62 -8.67 -12.26
C GLU A 49 -28.47 -7.44 -12.62
N ALA A 50 -29.61 -7.65 -13.28
CA ALA A 50 -30.57 -6.58 -13.61
C ALA A 50 -31.24 -5.94 -12.39
N ASP A 51 -31.13 -6.55 -11.20
CA ASP A 51 -31.61 -6.03 -9.92
C ASP A 51 -30.47 -5.42 -9.09
N LEU A 52 -29.24 -5.43 -9.61
CA LEU A 52 -28.06 -4.83 -9.01
C LEU A 52 -27.71 -3.52 -9.71
N SER A 53 -27.38 -2.51 -8.92
CA SER A 53 -26.76 -1.27 -9.42
C SER A 53 -25.78 -0.71 -8.40
N LEU A 54 -24.77 0.01 -8.88
CA LEU A 54 -23.80 0.68 -8.02
C LEU A 54 -24.12 2.18 -7.98
N GLU A 55 -24.15 2.77 -6.80
CA GLU A 55 -24.25 4.22 -6.63
C GLU A 55 -22.96 4.79 -6.06
N LEU A 56 -22.38 5.75 -6.78
CA LEU A 56 -21.17 6.47 -6.40
C LEU A 56 -21.32 7.94 -6.79
N GLY A 57 -21.04 8.87 -5.87
CA GLY A 57 -21.13 10.31 -6.14
C GLY A 57 -22.52 10.79 -6.60
N GLY A 58 -23.59 10.10 -6.18
CA GLY A 58 -24.97 10.38 -6.62
C GLY A 58 -25.30 9.92 -8.05
N ILE A 59 -24.40 9.20 -8.72
CA ILE A 59 -24.61 8.61 -10.03
C ILE A 59 -24.85 7.11 -9.85
N ARG A 60 -25.87 6.58 -10.54
CA ARG A 60 -26.18 5.15 -10.58
C ARG A 60 -25.64 4.51 -11.85
N TYR A 61 -24.97 3.37 -11.69
CA TYR A 61 -24.39 2.57 -12.76
C TYR A 61 -25.01 1.17 -12.76
N SER A 62 -25.27 0.61 -13.95
CA SER A 62 -25.49 -0.83 -14.05
C SER A 62 -24.16 -1.57 -13.83
N ILE A 63 -24.20 -2.82 -13.36
CA ILE A 63 -22.98 -3.61 -13.15
C ILE A 63 -22.22 -3.81 -14.48
N ALA A 64 -22.94 -4.02 -15.57
CA ALA A 64 -22.39 -4.19 -16.91
C ALA A 64 -21.65 -2.94 -17.44
N ASP A 65 -22.01 -1.74 -16.96
CA ASP A 65 -21.40 -0.48 -17.43
C ASP A 65 -20.12 -0.11 -16.67
N LEU A 66 -19.85 -0.73 -15.51
CA LEU A 66 -18.68 -0.42 -14.67
C LEU A 66 -17.34 -0.54 -15.43
N PRO A 67 -17.09 -1.60 -16.24
CA PRO A 67 -15.83 -1.72 -16.98
C PRO A 67 -15.54 -0.55 -17.94
N ALA A 68 -16.57 0.16 -18.40
CA ALA A 68 -16.41 1.32 -19.28
C ALA A 68 -16.05 2.63 -18.54
N GLN A 69 -16.22 2.67 -17.22
CA GLN A 69 -16.04 3.88 -16.39
C GLN A 69 -14.56 4.14 -16.04
N SER A 70 -13.73 4.41 -17.04
CA SER A 70 -12.28 4.64 -16.87
C SER A 70 -11.89 6.05 -16.42
N GLU A 71 -12.86 6.95 -16.28
CA GLU A 71 -12.67 8.33 -15.79
C GLU A 71 -13.39 8.60 -14.47
N THR A 72 -14.05 7.59 -13.89
CA THR A 72 -14.69 7.69 -12.57
C THR A 72 -13.81 7.01 -11.54
N LEU A 73 -13.31 7.79 -10.59
CA LEU A 73 -12.53 7.29 -9.47
C LEU A 73 -13.48 6.81 -8.38
N TRP A 74 -13.26 5.60 -7.87
CA TRP A 74 -13.71 5.18 -6.55
C TRP A 74 -12.60 5.55 -5.57
N PHE A 75 -12.77 6.70 -4.92
CA PHE A 75 -11.81 7.18 -3.92
C PHE A 75 -11.78 6.25 -2.72
N LEU A 76 -10.60 6.02 -2.14
CA LEU A 76 -10.38 5.02 -1.09
C LEU A 76 -11.31 5.15 0.13
N GLN A 77 -11.67 6.38 0.51
CA GLN A 77 -12.58 6.64 1.64
C GLN A 77 -14.06 6.73 1.24
N GLU A 78 -14.38 6.61 -0.05
CA GLU A 78 -15.77 6.54 -0.49
C GLU A 78 -16.30 5.11 -0.39
N HIS A 79 -17.54 5.01 0.09
CA HIS A 79 -18.22 3.74 0.27
C HIS A 79 -19.47 3.64 -0.62
N PRO A 80 -19.32 3.31 -1.91
CA PRO A 80 -20.44 3.23 -2.83
C PRO A 80 -21.44 2.18 -2.41
N LEU A 81 -22.70 2.40 -2.79
CA LEU A 81 -23.79 1.50 -2.46
C LEU A 81 -24.02 0.52 -3.60
N LEU A 82 -23.83 -0.77 -3.34
CA LEU A 82 -24.37 -1.83 -4.20
C LEU A 82 -25.84 -2.04 -3.85
N VAL A 83 -26.72 -1.37 -4.59
CA VAL A 83 -28.17 -1.39 -4.40
C VAL A 83 -28.76 -2.67 -4.98
N VAL A 84 -29.64 -3.28 -4.19
CA VAL A 84 -30.43 -4.46 -4.56
C VAL A 84 -31.90 -4.08 -4.61
N ARG A 85 -32.48 -4.15 -5.81
CA ARG A 85 -33.91 -3.90 -6.01
C ARG A 85 -34.74 -5.04 -5.42
N ARG A 86 -35.72 -4.70 -4.57
CA ARG A 86 -36.64 -5.64 -3.93
C ARG A 86 -38.04 -5.03 -3.82
N ASP A 87 -39.05 -5.87 -3.62
CA ASP A 87 -40.45 -5.43 -3.50
C ASP A 87 -40.70 -4.51 -2.30
N ARG A 88 -39.91 -4.66 -1.23
CA ARG A 88 -39.94 -3.81 -0.05
C ARG A 88 -38.54 -3.41 0.39
N PRO A 89 -38.38 -2.19 0.96
CA PRO A 89 -37.20 -1.84 1.71
C PRO A 89 -36.92 -2.80 2.88
N ALA A 90 -35.65 -3.04 3.16
CA ALA A 90 -35.23 -3.72 4.37
C ALA A 90 -35.39 -2.79 5.58
N SER A 91 -35.74 -3.34 6.74
CA SER A 91 -35.91 -2.56 7.97
C SER A 91 -34.64 -2.57 8.83
N PRO A 92 -34.31 -1.48 9.55
CA PRO A 92 -33.21 -1.49 10.50
C PRO A 92 -33.29 -2.67 11.48
N GLY A 93 -32.17 -3.38 11.67
CA GLY A 93 -32.07 -4.58 12.49
C GLY A 93 -32.48 -5.89 11.80
N GLU A 94 -33.03 -5.86 10.57
CA GLU A 94 -33.29 -7.08 9.80
C GLU A 94 -31.96 -7.77 9.47
N GLU A 95 -31.85 -9.07 9.71
CA GLU A 95 -30.63 -9.84 9.47
C GLU A 95 -30.70 -10.59 8.14
N HIS A 96 -29.62 -10.52 7.35
CA HIS A 96 -29.49 -11.19 6.06
C HIS A 96 -28.19 -12.00 5.99
N ASP A 97 -28.28 -13.22 5.46
CA ASP A 97 -27.12 -13.97 5.00
C ASP A 97 -26.71 -13.41 3.63
N ILE A 98 -25.55 -12.76 3.58
CA ILE A 98 -25.00 -12.10 2.42
C ILE A 98 -23.79 -12.88 1.93
N HIS A 99 -23.84 -13.31 0.67
CA HIS A 99 -22.69 -13.87 -0.03
C HIS A 99 -22.33 -12.97 -1.23
N LEU A 100 -21.21 -12.26 -1.12
CA LEU A 100 -20.69 -11.34 -2.13
C LEU A 100 -19.42 -11.92 -2.77
N GLU A 101 -19.44 -12.02 -4.09
CA GLU A 101 -18.26 -12.31 -4.90
C GLU A 101 -17.93 -11.08 -5.75
N GLY A 102 -16.68 -10.63 -5.71
CA GLY A 102 -16.21 -9.51 -6.49
C GLY A 102 -14.89 -9.84 -7.17
N GLU A 103 -14.76 -9.41 -8.42
CA GLU A 103 -13.50 -9.46 -9.15
C GLU A 103 -13.12 -8.04 -9.55
N LEU A 104 -11.94 -7.60 -9.12
CA LEU A 104 -11.35 -6.33 -9.49
C LEU A 104 -10.04 -6.57 -10.24
N ARG A 105 -9.61 -5.59 -11.03
CA ARG A 105 -8.32 -5.55 -11.73
C ARG A 105 -7.49 -4.40 -11.17
N LEU A 106 -6.25 -4.65 -10.80
CA LEU A 106 -5.31 -3.64 -10.29
C LEU A 106 -4.57 -2.98 -11.46
N PRO A 107 -4.94 -1.75 -11.88
CA PRO A 107 -4.53 -1.19 -13.18
C PRO A 107 -3.06 -0.74 -13.23
N TYR A 108 -2.35 -0.81 -12.11
CA TYR A 108 -0.93 -0.47 -11.98
C TYR A 108 -0.02 -1.70 -11.90
N MET A 109 -0.57 -2.87 -11.56
CA MET A 109 0.19 -4.12 -11.43
C MET A 109 0.11 -4.89 -12.75
N GLN A 110 0.86 -4.41 -13.74
CA GLN A 110 0.94 -5.03 -15.05
C GLN A 110 1.79 -6.31 -14.99
N ILE A 111 1.18 -7.45 -15.31
CA ILE A 111 1.85 -8.75 -15.45
C ILE A 111 2.57 -8.83 -16.80
N ALA A 112 1.89 -8.40 -17.85
CA ALA A 112 2.44 -8.34 -19.20
C ALA A 112 1.88 -7.12 -19.95
N PRO A 113 2.71 -6.39 -20.71
CA PRO A 113 2.25 -5.27 -21.52
C PRO A 113 1.33 -5.75 -22.64
N GLY A 114 0.40 -4.89 -23.02
CA GLY A 114 -0.43 -5.09 -24.20
C GLY A 114 0.40 -5.15 -25.49
N GLN A 115 -0.08 -5.92 -26.48
CA GLN A 115 0.53 -6.02 -27.80
C GLN A 115 -0.37 -5.36 -28.85
N ASP A 116 0.23 -4.67 -29.82
CA ASP A 116 -0.49 -4.04 -30.95
C ASP A 116 -1.66 -3.13 -30.52
N GLY A 117 -1.49 -2.42 -29.40
CA GLY A 117 -2.50 -1.50 -28.86
C GLY A 117 -3.63 -2.17 -28.08
N ASN A 118 -3.58 -3.49 -27.85
CA ASN A 118 -4.50 -4.21 -26.97
C ASN A 118 -4.18 -3.93 -25.48
N PRO A 119 -5.08 -4.25 -24.54
CA PRO A 119 -4.78 -4.11 -23.12
C PRO A 119 -3.76 -5.16 -22.68
N GLY A 120 -2.93 -4.80 -21.70
CA GLY A 120 -2.06 -5.70 -21.00
C GLY A 120 -2.82 -6.63 -20.06
N LEU A 121 -2.08 -7.59 -19.51
CA LEU A 121 -2.54 -8.44 -18.44
C LEU A 121 -2.20 -7.80 -17.10
N TYR A 122 -3.17 -7.74 -16.19
CA TYR A 122 -3.01 -7.10 -14.88
C TYR A 122 -3.43 -8.04 -13.77
N VAL A 123 -2.86 -7.84 -12.59
CA VAL A 123 -3.19 -8.65 -11.41
C VAL A 123 -4.69 -8.53 -11.07
N PRO A 124 -5.43 -9.64 -11.04
CA PRO A 124 -6.78 -9.65 -10.52
C PRO A 124 -6.77 -9.65 -8.99
N ASN A 125 -7.79 -9.06 -8.39
CA ASN A 125 -8.09 -9.13 -6.97
C ASN A 125 -9.47 -9.75 -6.80
N PHE A 126 -9.51 -10.96 -6.23
CA PHE A 126 -10.74 -11.72 -6.04
C PHE A 126 -11.18 -11.62 -4.58
N VAL A 127 -12.45 -11.29 -4.38
CA VAL A 127 -13.10 -11.24 -3.08
C VAL A 127 -14.25 -12.24 -3.08
N ASN A 128 -14.29 -13.08 -2.05
CA ASN A 128 -15.41 -13.98 -1.80
C ASN A 128 -15.71 -13.90 -0.30
N GLN A 129 -16.84 -13.29 0.06
CA GLN A 129 -17.23 -13.06 1.44
C GLN A 129 -18.64 -13.54 1.69
N GLN A 130 -18.79 -14.34 2.74
CA GLN A 130 -20.10 -14.71 3.29
C GLN A 130 -20.20 -14.19 4.72
N LEU A 131 -21.17 -13.32 4.99
CA LEU A 131 -21.39 -12.67 6.28
C LEU A 131 -22.89 -12.65 6.61
N GLN A 132 -23.23 -12.88 7.87
CA GLN A 132 -24.54 -12.54 8.41
C GLN A 132 -24.52 -11.08 8.85
N LEU A 133 -25.34 -10.23 8.22
CA LEU A 133 -25.32 -8.79 8.44
C LEU A 133 -26.69 -8.29 8.89
N ALA A 134 -26.70 -7.39 9.88
CA ALA A 134 -27.89 -6.65 10.27
C ALA A 134 -27.96 -5.32 9.54
N VAL A 135 -29.15 -4.94 9.07
CA VAL A 135 -29.39 -3.64 8.44
C VAL A 135 -29.12 -2.52 9.45
N THR A 136 -28.27 -1.57 9.08
CA THR A 136 -27.92 -0.40 9.91
C THR A 136 -27.76 0.84 9.06
N ASP A 137 -28.05 2.01 9.65
CA ASP A 137 -27.87 3.32 9.03
C ASP A 137 -26.54 3.98 9.42
N ARG A 138 -25.66 3.24 10.10
CA ARG A 138 -24.39 3.73 10.63
C ARG A 138 -23.23 2.85 10.20
N ALA A 139 -22.11 3.48 9.86
CA ALA A 139 -20.83 2.81 9.74
C ALA A 139 -20.38 2.25 11.10
N ALA A 140 -19.51 1.26 11.08
CA ALA A 140 -18.82 0.79 12.27
C ALA A 140 -18.05 1.97 12.92
N PRO A 141 -18.19 2.18 14.24
CA PRO A 141 -17.40 3.20 14.91
C PRO A 141 -15.92 2.83 14.89
N ALA A 142 -15.05 3.83 14.75
CA ALA A 142 -13.63 3.65 15.01
C ALA A 142 -13.43 3.16 16.46
N PRO A 143 -12.47 2.25 16.71
CA PRO A 143 -12.13 1.86 18.07
C PRO A 143 -11.56 3.06 18.84
N GLY A 144 -11.61 2.98 20.17
CA GLY A 144 -10.94 3.96 21.01
C GLY A 144 -9.43 3.96 20.73
N LEU A 145 -8.86 5.15 20.53
CA LEU A 145 -7.42 5.29 20.26
C LEU A 145 -6.61 5.02 21.53
N SER A 146 -5.64 4.12 21.43
CA SER A 146 -4.69 3.87 22.50
C SER A 146 -3.74 5.06 22.68
N ALA A 147 -3.45 5.46 23.91
CA ALA A 147 -2.40 6.44 24.17
C ALA A 147 -1.02 5.81 23.96
N ALA A 148 -0.02 6.62 23.60
CA ALA A 148 1.37 6.19 23.73
C ALA A 148 1.71 6.01 25.22
N GLU A 149 2.38 4.92 25.56
CA GLU A 149 2.78 4.64 26.95
C GLU A 149 3.80 5.63 27.48
N THR A 150 4.64 6.17 26.60
CA THR A 150 5.71 7.11 26.93
C THR A 150 5.75 8.29 25.95
N PRO A 151 6.18 9.49 26.39
CA PRO A 151 6.40 10.61 25.49
C PRO A 151 7.52 10.30 24.51
N PRO A 152 7.48 10.88 23.30
CA PRO A 152 8.54 10.68 22.32
C PRO A 152 9.88 11.18 22.86
N PRO A 153 11.02 10.47 22.67
CA PRO A 153 12.32 11.08 22.87
C PRO A 153 12.42 12.27 21.91
N PRO A 154 12.99 13.40 22.36
CA PRO A 154 13.24 14.51 21.47
C PRO A 154 14.14 14.03 20.31
N ALA A 155 13.85 14.52 19.11
CA ALA A 155 14.85 14.51 18.04
C ALA A 155 16.10 15.21 18.55
N ALA A 156 17.26 14.63 18.31
CA ALA A 156 18.52 15.23 18.71
C ALA A 156 19.14 15.92 17.50
N ASP A 157 19.73 17.10 17.69
CA ASP A 157 20.36 17.86 16.60
C ASP A 157 21.51 17.09 15.92
N ASP A 158 22.01 16.04 16.57
CA ASP A 158 23.04 15.13 16.08
C ASP A 158 22.50 13.83 15.45
N ASP A 159 21.17 13.65 15.32
CA ASP A 159 20.60 12.51 14.60
C ASP A 159 21.13 12.53 13.14
N PRO A 160 21.76 11.43 12.66
CA PRO A 160 22.46 11.40 11.38
C PRO A 160 21.53 11.54 10.18
N PHE A 161 20.23 11.25 10.32
CA PHE A 161 19.22 11.42 9.29
C PHE A 161 17.86 11.68 9.93
N ALA A 162 16.90 12.17 9.16
CA ALA A 162 15.57 12.50 9.66
C ALA A 162 14.64 11.28 9.62
N LEU A 163 13.65 11.26 10.51
CA LEU A 163 12.59 10.25 10.54
C LEU A 163 11.29 10.79 9.92
N GLY A 164 10.53 9.88 9.34
CA GLY A 164 9.19 10.16 8.82
C GLY A 164 8.28 8.94 8.90
N LEU A 165 7.07 9.08 8.35
CA LEU A 165 6.25 7.93 7.97
C LEU A 165 5.70 8.13 6.56
N THR A 166 5.40 7.02 5.90
CA THR A 166 4.39 7.01 4.84
C THR A 166 3.02 6.75 5.45
N LEU A 167 2.02 7.56 5.06
CA LEU A 167 0.62 7.38 5.48
C LEU A 167 0.04 6.02 5.04
N TYR A 168 0.71 5.34 4.11
CA TYR A 168 0.43 3.95 3.76
C TYR A 168 0.42 3.01 4.97
N SER A 169 1.18 3.32 6.03
CA SER A 169 1.18 2.54 7.27
C SER A 169 -0.21 2.44 7.93
N ALA A 170 -1.10 3.41 7.69
CA ALA A 170 -2.47 3.44 8.22
C ALA A 170 -3.54 3.21 7.13
N SER A 171 -3.19 2.50 6.04
CA SER A 171 -4.06 2.28 4.88
C SER A 171 -5.41 1.68 5.26
N ALA A 172 -5.42 0.68 6.15
CA ALA A 172 -6.63 -0.05 6.50
C ALA A 172 -7.59 0.84 7.31
N GLU A 173 -7.05 1.61 8.25
CA GLU A 173 -7.77 2.53 9.12
C GLU A 173 -8.31 3.73 8.34
N PHE A 174 -7.49 4.31 7.46
CA PHE A 174 -7.89 5.41 6.60
C PHE A 174 -9.02 5.00 5.65
N ARG A 175 -8.87 3.84 5.00
CA ARG A 175 -9.91 3.23 4.17
C ARG A 175 -11.19 2.94 4.96
N ALA A 176 -11.08 2.48 6.20
CA ALA A 176 -12.24 2.21 7.05
C ALA A 176 -12.94 3.47 7.58
N GLY A 177 -12.44 4.67 7.24
CA GLY A 177 -12.98 5.94 7.70
C GLY A 177 -12.74 6.20 9.19
N TRP A 178 -11.77 5.51 9.81
CA TRP A 178 -11.42 5.77 11.22
C TRP A 178 -10.73 7.11 11.40
N TYR A 179 -10.11 7.60 10.33
CA TYR A 179 -9.57 8.94 10.22
C TYR A 179 -10.02 9.53 8.89
N ASP A 180 -10.45 10.78 8.89
CA ASP A 180 -10.30 11.61 7.70
C ASP A 180 -8.82 12.04 7.58
N PHE A 181 -8.48 12.76 6.50
CA PHE A 181 -7.11 13.14 6.23
C PHE A 181 -6.50 14.01 7.35
N ASP A 182 -7.25 15.02 7.82
CA ASP A 182 -6.80 15.91 8.90
C ASP A 182 -6.67 15.16 10.24
N GLY A 183 -7.63 14.30 10.57
CA GLY A 183 -7.62 13.45 11.75
C GLY A 183 -6.43 12.50 11.79
N LEU A 184 -6.04 11.94 10.64
CA LEU A 184 -4.85 11.09 10.53
C LEU A 184 -3.58 11.89 10.82
N LEU A 185 -3.43 13.08 10.23
CA LEU A 185 -2.28 13.96 10.50
C LEU A 185 -2.25 14.43 11.96
N ASN A 186 -3.41 14.75 12.55
CA ASN A 186 -3.51 15.10 13.97
C ASN A 186 -3.07 13.93 14.86
N ARG A 187 -3.41 12.69 14.51
CA ARG A 187 -2.97 11.48 15.23
C ARG A 187 -1.46 11.27 15.11
N VAL A 188 -0.90 11.42 13.91
CA VAL A 188 0.56 11.36 13.67
C VAL A 188 1.29 12.38 14.54
N ALA A 189 0.84 13.63 14.55
CA ALA A 189 1.41 14.70 15.36
C ALA A 189 1.30 14.40 16.87
N GLY A 190 0.13 13.94 17.33
CA GLY A 190 -0.11 13.59 18.73
C GLY A 190 0.76 12.45 19.25
N LEU A 191 1.30 11.60 18.37
CA LEU A 191 2.25 10.54 18.68
C LEU A 191 3.72 10.97 18.50
N GLY A 192 3.97 12.21 18.08
CA GLY A 192 5.32 12.72 17.81
C GLY A 192 6.07 11.91 16.74
N ILE A 193 5.34 11.41 15.73
CA ILE A 193 5.90 10.73 14.57
C ILE A 193 6.28 11.79 13.54
N GLY A 194 7.48 11.71 12.99
CA GLY A 194 7.96 12.63 11.96
C GLY A 194 9.29 13.30 12.30
N PRO A 195 9.60 14.46 11.67
CA PRO A 195 8.68 15.37 10.98
C PRO A 195 8.32 14.99 9.54
N GLY A 196 9.01 14.02 8.93
CA GLY A 196 8.78 13.63 7.53
C GLY A 196 7.41 12.99 7.31
N ILE A 197 6.67 13.47 6.32
CA ILE A 197 5.41 12.87 5.87
C ILE A 197 5.53 12.51 4.39
N GLU A 198 5.31 11.24 4.11
CA GLU A 198 5.19 10.67 2.78
C GLU A 198 3.75 10.26 2.51
N ILE A 199 3.32 10.42 1.26
CA ILE A 199 2.00 10.01 0.80
C ILE A 199 2.09 9.11 -0.42
N VAL A 200 1.15 8.16 -0.52
CA VAL A 200 0.82 7.53 -1.80
C VAL A 200 -0.31 8.34 -2.42
N ALA A 201 -0.08 8.98 -3.56
CA ALA A 201 -1.05 9.92 -4.15
C ALA A 201 -2.40 9.24 -4.43
N SER A 202 -2.38 8.01 -4.95
CA SER A 202 -3.58 7.21 -5.22
C SER A 202 -4.36 6.79 -3.96
N GLN A 203 -3.72 6.87 -2.79
CA GLN A 203 -4.38 6.57 -1.51
C GLN A 203 -5.10 7.80 -0.94
N VAL A 204 -4.45 8.96 -0.94
CA VAL A 204 -4.93 10.12 -0.16
C VAL A 204 -5.63 11.19 -0.98
N LEU A 205 -5.44 11.24 -2.30
CA LEU A 205 -6.02 12.30 -3.13
C LEU A 205 -7.46 11.94 -3.56
N PRO A 206 -8.49 12.72 -3.16
CA PRO A 206 -9.87 12.48 -3.59
C PRO A 206 -10.08 12.63 -5.09
N THR A 207 -9.24 13.44 -5.75
CA THR A 207 -9.32 13.76 -7.19
C THR A 207 -8.15 13.15 -7.97
N TYR A 208 -7.57 12.05 -7.49
CA TYR A 208 -6.40 11.40 -8.10
C TYR A 208 -6.54 11.28 -9.64
N PRO A 209 -5.52 11.66 -10.43
CA PRO A 209 -4.18 12.10 -10.04
C PRO A 209 -4.02 13.61 -9.76
N VAL A 210 -5.09 14.40 -9.83
CA VAL A 210 -5.04 15.86 -9.70
C VAL A 210 -4.98 16.26 -8.22
N VAL A 211 -4.11 17.22 -7.91
CA VAL A 211 -4.10 17.93 -6.61
C VAL A 211 -4.86 19.25 -6.75
N THR A 212 -6.03 19.36 -6.12
CA THR A 212 -6.83 20.61 -6.13
C THR A 212 -6.18 21.72 -5.31
N ASP A 213 -6.60 22.97 -5.53
CA ASP A 213 -6.14 24.10 -4.71
C ASP A 213 -6.61 23.97 -3.26
N GLU A 214 -7.82 23.46 -3.05
CA GLU A 214 -8.40 23.18 -1.73
C GLU A 214 -7.57 22.16 -0.96
N PHE A 215 -7.28 20.99 -1.57
CA PHE A 215 -6.47 19.97 -0.92
C PHE A 215 -5.06 20.50 -0.59
N ALA A 216 -4.46 21.28 -1.48
CA ALA A 216 -3.15 21.87 -1.23
C ALA A 216 -3.17 22.89 -0.07
N ALA A 217 -4.24 23.69 0.04
CA ALA A 217 -4.40 24.63 1.14
C ALA A 217 -4.53 23.89 2.49
N ASP A 218 -5.33 22.83 2.55
CA ASP A 218 -5.50 22.01 3.76
C ASP A 218 -4.21 21.30 4.15
N TRP A 219 -3.50 20.75 3.16
CA TRP A 219 -2.17 20.16 3.34
C TRP A 219 -1.19 21.15 3.97
N HIS A 220 -1.02 22.33 3.38
CA HIS A 220 -0.09 23.34 3.89
C HIS A 220 -0.49 23.83 5.29
N ALA A 221 -1.80 24.03 5.53
CA ALA A 221 -2.29 24.42 6.85
C ALA A 221 -2.04 23.36 7.93
N ALA A 222 -2.15 22.07 7.60
CA ALA A 222 -1.82 20.97 8.51
C ALA A 222 -0.31 20.89 8.78
N PHE A 223 0.52 21.14 7.77
CA PHE A 223 1.97 21.12 7.88
C PHE A 223 2.49 22.27 8.74
N ASP A 224 1.98 23.49 8.51
CA ASP A 224 2.31 24.66 9.32
C ASP A 224 1.89 24.47 10.79
N ARG A 225 0.71 23.88 11.01
CA ARG A 225 0.18 23.63 12.36
C ARG A 225 1.01 22.64 13.16
N HIS A 226 1.48 21.57 12.52
CA HIS A 226 2.16 20.46 13.19
C HIS A 226 3.68 20.47 13.06
N GLY A 227 4.25 21.35 12.22
CA GLY A 227 5.68 21.40 11.93
C GLY A 227 6.15 20.22 11.08
N PHE A 228 5.30 19.71 10.19
CA PHE A 228 5.65 18.61 9.29
C PHE A 228 6.48 19.09 8.09
N THR A 229 7.16 18.14 7.46
CA THR A 229 7.96 18.35 6.25
C THR A 229 7.64 17.29 5.20
N ALA A 230 7.44 17.71 3.96
CA ALA A 230 7.09 16.80 2.87
C ALA A 230 8.35 16.00 2.47
N SER A 231 8.34 14.67 2.67
CA SER A 231 9.54 13.84 2.49
C SER A 231 9.58 13.16 1.12
N SER A 232 8.52 12.46 0.74
CA SER A 232 8.41 11.71 -0.53
C SER A 232 6.97 11.72 -1.05
N PHE A 233 6.80 11.98 -2.34
CA PHE A 233 5.53 11.89 -3.04
C PHE A 233 5.47 10.60 -3.87
N GLY A 234 4.58 9.70 -3.48
CA GLY A 234 4.38 8.43 -4.15
C GLY A 234 3.54 8.57 -5.43
N ALA A 235 4.20 8.63 -6.58
CA ALA A 235 3.56 8.66 -7.89
C ALA A 235 3.30 7.23 -8.42
N ASN A 236 2.02 6.86 -8.61
CA ASN A 236 1.65 5.60 -9.27
C ASN A 236 1.33 5.84 -10.75
N LEU A 237 1.31 4.76 -11.53
CA LEU A 237 0.96 4.78 -12.95
C LEU A 237 -0.07 3.69 -13.26
N ASP A 238 -1.30 4.10 -13.53
CA ASP A 238 -2.41 3.19 -13.79
C ASP A 238 -2.51 2.85 -15.28
N MET A 239 -1.46 2.20 -15.82
CA MET A 239 -1.36 1.80 -17.24
C MET A 239 -2.63 1.14 -17.77
N GLY A 240 -3.27 0.32 -16.93
CA GLY A 240 -4.47 -0.45 -17.22
C GLY A 240 -5.75 0.23 -16.77
N ARG A 241 -5.79 1.56 -16.65
CA ARG A 241 -7.02 2.28 -16.33
C ARG A 241 -8.13 2.00 -17.35
N ARG A 242 -7.75 1.90 -18.63
CA ARG A 242 -8.64 1.55 -19.73
C ARG A 242 -8.73 0.03 -19.92
N ARG A 243 -9.91 -0.46 -20.31
CA ARG A 243 -10.16 -1.89 -20.58
C ARG A 243 -9.82 -2.28 -22.01
N ASP A 244 -9.85 -1.32 -22.93
CA ASP A 244 -9.65 -1.54 -24.36
C ASP A 244 -8.18 -1.46 -24.80
N ARG A 245 -7.31 -0.83 -23.99
CA ARG A 245 -5.87 -0.69 -24.26
C ARG A 245 -5.08 -0.24 -23.04
N ASP A 246 -3.76 -0.42 -23.10
CA ASP A 246 -2.83 0.26 -22.20
C ASP A 246 -2.70 1.75 -22.57
N MET A 247 -2.23 2.57 -21.62
CA MET A 247 -1.81 3.93 -21.92
C MET A 247 -0.72 3.95 -23.02
N THR A 248 -0.85 4.89 -23.94
CA THR A 248 0.22 5.26 -24.88
C THR A 248 1.37 5.95 -24.15
N PRO A 249 2.57 6.04 -24.75
CA PRO A 249 3.67 6.80 -24.16
C PRO A 249 3.34 8.26 -23.83
N ASP A 250 2.46 8.91 -24.60
CA ASP A 250 2.02 10.28 -24.35
C ASP A 250 1.03 10.37 -23.18
N GLU A 251 0.14 9.39 -23.04
CA GLU A 251 -0.75 9.28 -21.88
C GLU A 251 0.04 8.95 -20.60
N GLU A 252 1.03 8.04 -20.67
CA GLU A 252 1.94 7.73 -19.57
C GLU A 252 2.71 8.98 -19.11
N TYR A 253 3.22 9.78 -20.06
CA TYR A 253 3.87 11.05 -19.77
C TYR A 253 2.89 12.05 -19.14
N GLY A 254 1.74 12.32 -19.75
CA GLY A 254 0.78 13.33 -19.26
C GLY A 254 0.19 12.99 -17.89
N PHE A 255 -0.02 11.70 -17.61
CA PHE A 255 -0.44 11.23 -16.29
C PHE A 255 0.64 11.50 -15.24
N THR A 256 1.91 11.21 -15.57
CA THR A 256 3.04 11.43 -14.67
C THR A 256 3.34 12.92 -14.48
N GLU A 257 3.23 13.74 -15.53
CA GLU A 257 3.35 15.20 -15.49
C GLU A 257 2.34 15.82 -14.51
N THR A 258 1.08 15.36 -14.54
CA THR A 258 0.04 15.80 -13.60
C THR A 258 0.45 15.54 -12.15
N LEU A 259 1.02 14.36 -11.88
CA LEU A 259 1.51 14.00 -10.54
C LEU A 259 2.72 14.84 -10.12
N PHE A 260 3.64 15.17 -11.04
CA PHE A 260 4.82 15.98 -10.72
C PHE A 260 4.42 17.42 -10.36
N HIS A 261 3.48 18.01 -11.11
CA HIS A 261 2.92 19.31 -10.76
C HIS A 261 2.19 19.26 -9.40
N GLY A 262 1.47 18.17 -9.12
CA GLY A 262 0.87 17.92 -7.81
C GLY A 262 1.92 17.85 -6.69
N ALA A 263 3.00 17.10 -6.87
CA ALA A 263 4.10 16.99 -5.92
C ALA A 263 4.74 18.35 -5.61
N LYS A 264 5.05 19.15 -6.64
CA LYS A 264 5.59 20.51 -6.47
C LYS A 264 4.61 21.43 -5.75
N LYS A 265 3.32 21.34 -6.06
CA LYS A 265 2.26 22.14 -5.42
C LYS A 265 2.13 21.85 -3.92
N LEU A 266 2.33 20.60 -3.52
CA LEU A 266 2.34 20.17 -2.12
C LEU A 266 3.71 20.38 -1.43
N GLY A 267 4.72 20.87 -2.16
CA GLY A 267 6.04 21.17 -1.62
C GLY A 267 6.96 19.96 -1.46
N PHE A 268 6.69 18.84 -2.11
CA PHE A 268 7.59 17.68 -2.07
C PHE A 268 8.88 17.93 -2.85
N PRO A 269 10.05 17.57 -2.32
CA PRO A 269 11.33 17.65 -3.03
C PRO A 269 11.61 16.41 -3.89
N LEU A 270 10.87 15.33 -3.66
CA LEU A 270 11.15 14.01 -4.21
C LEU A 270 9.84 13.32 -4.62
N VAL A 271 9.88 12.69 -5.79
CA VAL A 271 8.84 11.80 -6.29
C VAL A 271 9.39 10.39 -6.37
N ARG A 272 8.76 9.46 -5.65
CA ARG A 272 8.99 8.03 -5.83
C ARG A 272 8.26 7.59 -7.10
N ILE A 273 9.01 7.27 -8.15
CA ILE A 273 8.47 6.95 -9.48
C ILE A 273 8.11 5.46 -9.61
N GLN A 274 7.01 5.17 -10.32
CA GLN A 274 6.56 3.80 -10.57
C GLN A 274 7.37 3.07 -11.66
N SER A 275 7.98 3.81 -12.59
CA SER A 275 8.63 3.25 -13.77
C SER A 275 9.94 3.96 -14.09
N ALA A 276 11.01 3.17 -14.26
CA ALA A 276 12.33 3.64 -14.68
C ALA A 276 12.64 3.29 -16.15
N LYS A 277 11.62 3.27 -17.03
CA LYS A 277 11.82 3.03 -18.47
C LYS A 277 12.68 4.15 -19.08
N PRO A 278 13.69 3.83 -19.90
CA PRO A 278 14.60 4.83 -20.47
C PRO A 278 13.89 5.98 -21.21
N ASP A 279 12.95 5.65 -22.10
CA ASP A 279 12.26 6.65 -22.91
C ASP A 279 11.35 7.57 -22.08
N LEU A 280 10.72 7.03 -21.04
CA LEU A 280 9.92 7.83 -20.13
C LEU A 280 10.82 8.77 -19.32
N LEU A 281 11.92 8.26 -18.75
CA LEU A 281 12.86 9.08 -17.99
C LEU A 281 13.47 10.20 -18.83
N ARG A 282 13.88 9.93 -20.08
CA ARG A 282 14.39 10.97 -21.01
C ARG A 282 13.39 12.11 -21.21
N ARG A 283 12.08 11.80 -21.25
CA ARG A 283 11.02 12.79 -21.38
C ARG A 283 10.72 13.53 -20.08
N LEU A 284 10.78 12.84 -18.94
CA LEU A 284 10.46 13.41 -17.63
C LEU A 284 11.58 14.26 -17.03
N LEU A 285 12.84 13.99 -17.35
CA LEU A 285 13.99 14.69 -16.78
C LEU A 285 13.94 16.22 -16.97
N PRO A 286 13.64 16.78 -18.17
CA PRO A 286 13.49 18.22 -18.32
C PRO A 286 12.40 18.83 -17.43
N LEU A 287 11.29 18.11 -17.26
CA LEU A 287 10.20 18.55 -16.37
C LEU A 287 10.63 18.48 -14.90
N ALA A 288 11.33 17.41 -14.50
CA ALA A 288 11.85 17.24 -13.15
C ALA A 288 12.86 18.35 -12.80
N GLU A 289 13.73 18.73 -13.73
CA GLU A 289 14.64 19.87 -13.57
C GLU A 289 13.88 21.18 -13.40
N GLN A 290 12.88 21.46 -14.26
CA GLN A 290 12.05 22.66 -14.17
C GLN A 290 11.30 22.76 -12.83
N LEU A 291 10.83 21.62 -12.31
CA LEU A 291 10.10 21.55 -11.04
C LEU A 291 11.00 21.37 -9.82
N GLU A 292 12.31 21.19 -10.01
CA GLU A 292 13.30 20.88 -8.98
C GLU A 292 12.94 19.60 -8.19
N LEU A 293 12.48 18.57 -8.90
CA LEU A 293 12.08 17.29 -8.32
C LEU A 293 13.17 16.24 -8.51
N LYS A 294 13.51 15.54 -7.42
CA LYS A 294 14.27 14.29 -7.47
C LYS A 294 13.35 13.13 -7.81
N LEU A 295 13.78 12.24 -8.70
CA LEU A 295 13.05 11.06 -9.11
C LEU A 295 13.75 9.82 -8.55
N ALA A 296 13.07 9.13 -7.64
CA ALA A 296 13.62 7.96 -6.98
C ALA A 296 12.83 6.70 -7.36
N TYR A 297 13.50 5.71 -7.95
CA TYR A 297 12.89 4.41 -8.22
C TYR A 297 13.04 3.51 -7.01
N GLU A 298 11.96 2.86 -6.57
CA GLU A 298 11.99 1.98 -5.41
C GLU A 298 12.59 0.62 -5.78
N ILE A 299 13.63 0.21 -5.04
CA ILE A 299 14.18 -1.15 -5.11
C ILE A 299 13.37 -2.01 -4.15
N HIS A 300 12.19 -2.44 -4.58
CA HIS A 300 11.25 -3.21 -3.77
C HIS A 300 11.69 -4.67 -3.58
N ALA A 301 11.36 -5.27 -2.43
CA ALA A 301 11.57 -6.71 -2.21
C ALA A 301 10.97 -7.58 -3.34
N PRO A 302 11.55 -8.77 -3.60
CA PRO A 302 12.73 -9.35 -2.96
C PRO A 302 14.06 -8.87 -3.57
N LEU A 303 14.04 -7.83 -4.40
CA LEU A 303 15.24 -7.34 -5.10
C LEU A 303 16.14 -6.54 -4.17
N GLY A 304 17.44 -6.63 -4.42
CA GLY A 304 18.48 -5.79 -3.84
C GLY A 304 19.13 -4.88 -4.88
N PRO A 305 20.06 -4.00 -4.47
CA PRO A 305 20.71 -3.04 -5.37
C PRO A 305 21.58 -3.72 -6.45
N ASN A 306 21.96 -4.98 -6.23
CA ASN A 306 22.75 -5.80 -7.16
C ASN A 306 21.92 -6.82 -7.96
N SER A 307 20.59 -6.84 -7.79
CA SER A 307 19.74 -7.71 -8.61
C SER A 307 19.82 -7.34 -10.09
N PRO A 308 19.81 -8.31 -11.03
CA PRO A 308 19.95 -8.04 -12.46
C PRO A 308 18.98 -7.01 -13.03
N GLU A 309 17.75 -6.96 -12.50
CA GLU A 309 16.72 -5.99 -12.83
C GLU A 309 17.13 -4.56 -12.43
N ILE A 310 17.70 -4.40 -11.24
CA ILE A 310 18.17 -3.10 -10.73
C ILE A 310 19.46 -2.67 -11.42
N MET A 311 20.34 -3.61 -11.76
CA MET A 311 21.54 -3.32 -12.56
C MET A 311 21.18 -2.69 -13.91
N LYS A 312 20.13 -3.16 -14.58
CA LYS A 312 19.64 -2.52 -15.82
C LYS A 312 19.15 -1.10 -15.59
N VAL A 313 18.50 -0.81 -14.46
CA VAL A 313 18.09 0.56 -14.12
C VAL A 313 19.32 1.43 -13.85
N ARG A 314 20.34 0.89 -13.18
CA ARG A 314 21.63 1.58 -12.96
C ARG A 314 22.35 1.90 -14.27
N ASP A 315 22.32 1.01 -15.25
CA ASP A 315 22.88 1.26 -16.59
C ASP A 315 22.15 2.44 -17.27
N VAL A 316 20.82 2.50 -17.16
CA VAL A 316 20.02 3.62 -17.67
C VAL A 316 20.36 4.92 -16.95
N TYR A 317 20.51 4.90 -15.62
CA TYR A 317 20.89 6.08 -14.85
C TYR A 317 22.29 6.57 -15.23
N ALA A 318 23.24 5.66 -15.44
CA ALA A 318 24.58 5.99 -15.91
C ALA A 318 24.57 6.58 -17.34
N GLU A 319 23.69 6.11 -18.21
CA GLU A 319 23.50 6.68 -19.55
C GLU A 319 22.92 8.10 -19.50
N LEU A 320 21.92 8.32 -18.63
CA LEU A 320 21.24 9.61 -18.50
C LEU A 320 22.04 10.64 -17.71
N ASP A 321 22.98 10.20 -16.86
CA ASP A 321 23.93 11.00 -16.10
C ASP A 321 23.29 12.25 -15.45
N SER A 322 22.21 12.02 -14.71
CA SER A 322 21.44 13.10 -14.08
C SER A 322 21.50 13.02 -12.55
N PRO A 323 21.80 14.13 -11.86
CA PRO A 323 21.80 14.17 -10.40
C PRO A 323 20.38 14.09 -9.79
N LEU A 324 19.34 14.15 -10.64
CA LEU A 324 17.94 14.04 -10.22
C LEU A 324 17.46 12.59 -10.14
N LEU A 325 18.24 11.62 -10.64
CA LEU A 325 17.87 10.21 -10.61
C LEU A 325 18.53 9.48 -9.44
N GLY A 326 17.73 8.71 -8.72
CA GLY A 326 18.23 7.88 -7.64
C GLY A 326 17.26 6.77 -7.26
N PHE A 327 17.46 6.22 -6.07
CA PHE A 327 16.71 5.09 -5.56
C PHE A 327 16.04 5.40 -4.22
N VAL A 328 14.93 4.71 -3.98
CA VAL A 328 14.37 4.51 -2.65
C VAL A 328 14.79 3.12 -2.18
N ALA A 329 15.46 3.05 -1.04
CA ALA A 329 15.82 1.77 -0.43
C ALA A 329 14.64 1.21 0.37
N ASP A 330 14.28 -0.04 0.12
CA ASP A 330 13.21 -0.78 0.82
C ASP A 330 13.85 -1.85 1.72
N PHE A 331 13.71 -1.71 3.03
CA PHE A 331 14.30 -2.63 4.01
C PHE A 331 13.62 -4.00 4.12
N SER A 332 12.46 -4.20 3.49
CA SER A 332 11.87 -5.54 3.35
C SER A 332 12.68 -6.44 2.40
N SER A 333 13.67 -5.88 1.68
CA SER A 333 14.64 -6.66 0.90
C SER A 333 15.70 -7.37 1.76
N THR A 334 15.96 -6.91 2.99
CA THR A 334 17.09 -7.33 3.85
C THR A 334 16.64 -8.16 5.06
N MET A 335 15.60 -8.97 4.93
CA MET A 335 15.06 -9.73 6.06
C MET A 335 15.92 -10.96 6.37
N HIS A 336 16.04 -11.32 7.64
CA HIS A 336 16.73 -12.54 8.10
C HIS A 336 15.76 -13.61 8.63
N SER A 337 14.47 -13.30 8.69
CA SER A 337 13.39 -14.26 8.93
C SER A 337 12.08 -13.76 8.30
N MET A 338 11.08 -14.63 8.21
CA MET A 338 9.72 -14.16 7.92
C MET A 338 9.09 -13.48 9.13
N SER A 339 8.36 -12.39 8.91
CA SER A 339 7.79 -11.60 10.00
C SER A 339 6.77 -12.37 10.87
N PRO A 340 6.73 -12.15 12.20
CA PRO A 340 5.73 -12.76 13.07
C PRO A 340 4.28 -12.48 12.64
N THR A 341 3.99 -11.28 12.14
CA THR A 341 2.67 -10.90 11.61
C THR A 341 2.22 -11.82 10.48
N LEU A 342 3.07 -12.10 9.49
CA LEU A 342 2.79 -13.08 8.43
C LEU A 342 2.59 -14.49 9.03
N LEU A 343 3.47 -14.91 9.95
CA LEU A 343 3.41 -16.24 10.55
C LEU A 343 2.13 -16.44 11.39
N ARG A 344 1.57 -15.39 12.00
CA ARG A 344 0.25 -15.42 12.65
C ARG A 344 -0.87 -15.56 11.61
N ALA A 345 -0.80 -14.79 10.53
CA ALA A 345 -1.82 -14.81 9.48
C ALA A 345 -1.96 -16.18 8.80
N VAL A 346 -0.84 -16.83 8.45
CA VAL A 346 -0.89 -18.16 7.81
C VAL A 346 -1.34 -19.26 8.76
N ARG A 347 -1.04 -19.15 10.07
CA ARG A 347 -1.59 -20.06 11.09
C ARG A 347 -3.09 -19.90 11.23
N ARG A 348 -3.59 -18.66 11.24
CA ARG A 348 -5.03 -18.35 11.23
C ARG A 348 -5.72 -18.91 9.99
N ALA A 349 -5.04 -18.95 8.85
CA ALA A 349 -5.52 -19.60 7.62
C ALA A 349 -5.50 -21.15 7.68
N GLY A 350 -4.88 -21.73 8.71
CA GLY A 350 -4.93 -23.16 9.02
C GLY A 350 -3.61 -23.91 8.83
N LEU A 351 -2.47 -23.23 8.65
CA LEU A 351 -1.17 -23.91 8.64
C LEU A 351 -0.77 -24.32 10.05
N ASP A 352 -0.29 -25.56 10.17
CA ASP A 352 0.33 -26.06 11.39
C ASP A 352 1.80 -25.67 11.49
N ASP A 353 2.43 -25.96 12.63
CA ASP A 353 3.80 -25.57 12.90
C ASP A 353 4.82 -26.22 11.95
N ASP A 354 4.57 -27.45 11.49
CA ASP A 354 5.42 -28.12 10.50
C ASP A 354 5.36 -27.40 9.15
N ALA A 355 4.16 -26.98 8.71
CA ALA A 355 4.00 -26.22 7.47
C ALA A 355 4.62 -24.81 7.58
N VAL A 356 4.54 -24.18 8.75
CA VAL A 356 5.19 -22.89 9.02
C VAL A 356 6.71 -23.01 9.03
N ALA A 357 7.25 -24.09 9.60
CA ALA A 357 8.68 -24.38 9.57
C ALA A 357 9.16 -24.62 8.13
N GLN A 358 8.39 -25.39 7.34
CA GLN A 358 8.71 -25.63 5.93
C GLN A 358 8.67 -24.34 5.10
N LEU A 359 7.68 -23.47 5.32
CA LEU A 359 7.59 -22.17 4.64
C LEU A 359 8.87 -21.34 4.83
N GLN A 360 9.34 -21.24 6.08
CA GLN A 360 10.57 -20.51 6.40
C GLN A 360 11.82 -21.19 5.83
N ALA A 361 11.88 -22.53 5.86
CA ALA A 361 12.99 -23.28 5.28
C ALA A 361 13.10 -23.05 3.77
N ILE A 362 11.99 -23.07 3.05
CA ILE A 362 11.92 -22.78 1.60
C ILE A 362 12.32 -21.33 1.34
N TRP A 363 11.82 -20.39 2.14
CA TRP A 363 12.17 -18.98 2.03
C TRP A 363 13.66 -18.71 2.21
N ALA A 364 14.33 -19.41 3.12
CA ALA A 364 15.75 -19.24 3.39
C ALA A 364 16.68 -19.81 2.30
N THR A 365 16.16 -20.54 1.30
CA THR A 365 16.97 -21.05 0.19
C THR A 365 17.37 -19.93 -0.77
N ASP A 366 18.38 -20.16 -1.63
CA ASP A 366 18.75 -19.23 -2.71
C ASP A 366 17.95 -19.46 -4.01
N ALA A 367 16.93 -20.33 -3.99
CA ALA A 367 16.17 -20.67 -5.20
C ALA A 367 15.46 -19.41 -5.75
N PRO A 368 15.19 -19.31 -7.06
CA PRO A 368 14.37 -18.22 -7.58
C PRO A 368 12.99 -18.19 -6.91
N MET A 369 12.44 -17.00 -6.70
CA MET A 369 11.15 -16.78 -6.03
C MET A 369 10.02 -17.70 -6.54
N ARG A 370 9.90 -17.84 -7.86
CA ARG A 370 8.90 -18.72 -8.48
C ARG A 370 9.08 -20.19 -8.08
N ALA A 371 10.33 -20.66 -8.00
CA ALA A 371 10.62 -22.02 -7.58
C ALA A 371 10.26 -22.24 -6.11
N ARG A 372 10.56 -21.27 -5.22
CA ARG A 372 10.14 -21.30 -3.81
C ARG A 372 8.61 -21.39 -3.66
N GLN A 373 7.89 -20.58 -4.43
CA GLN A 373 6.42 -20.61 -4.45
C GLN A 373 5.88 -21.95 -4.94
N GLU A 374 6.40 -22.48 -6.05
CA GLU A 374 6.00 -23.77 -6.61
C GLU A 374 6.30 -24.92 -5.64
N GLU A 375 7.44 -24.90 -4.96
CA GLU A 375 7.82 -25.88 -3.94
C GLU A 375 6.85 -25.85 -2.75
N PHE A 376 6.56 -24.67 -2.21
CA PHE A 376 5.65 -24.55 -1.06
C PHE A 376 4.22 -24.96 -1.42
N ILE A 377 3.73 -24.57 -2.60
CA ILE A 377 2.43 -25.04 -3.13
C ILE A 377 2.42 -26.56 -3.28
N GLY A 378 3.51 -27.14 -3.80
CA GLY A 378 3.68 -28.59 -3.92
C GLY A 378 3.62 -29.29 -2.57
N TYR A 379 4.33 -28.75 -1.57
CA TYR A 379 4.30 -29.23 -0.19
C TYR A 379 2.88 -29.23 0.41
N LEU A 380 2.15 -28.11 0.30
CA LEU A 380 0.79 -28.01 0.81
C LEU A 380 -0.16 -29.01 0.15
N LYS A 381 -0.10 -29.15 -1.18
CA LYS A 381 -0.89 -30.14 -1.92
C LYS A 381 -0.56 -31.57 -1.50
N GLY A 382 0.71 -31.86 -1.25
CA GLY A 382 1.15 -33.16 -0.72
C GLY A 382 0.62 -33.49 0.68
N ARG A 383 0.10 -32.48 1.39
CA ARG A 383 -0.52 -32.59 2.72
C ARG A 383 -2.05 -32.46 2.67
N ASP A 384 -2.67 -32.57 1.49
CA ASP A 384 -4.11 -32.35 1.25
C ASP A 384 -4.62 -30.98 1.76
N PHE A 385 -3.72 -29.99 1.84
CA PHE A 385 -4.08 -28.62 2.17
C PHE A 385 -4.33 -27.84 0.88
N ASP A 386 -5.52 -27.25 0.74
CA ASP A 386 -5.85 -26.38 -0.39
C ASP A 386 -5.14 -25.03 -0.28
N PRO A 387 -4.16 -24.72 -1.15
CA PRO A 387 -3.43 -23.44 -1.10
C PRO A 387 -4.33 -22.23 -1.29
N ALA A 388 -5.51 -22.36 -1.91
CA ALA A 388 -6.46 -21.26 -2.06
C ALA A 388 -6.92 -20.68 -0.71
N ARG A 389 -6.85 -21.48 0.37
CA ARG A 389 -7.14 -21.02 1.73
C ARG A 389 -6.16 -19.96 2.25
N LEU A 390 -4.96 -19.90 1.71
CA LEU A 390 -3.98 -18.86 2.01
C LEU A 390 -4.27 -17.55 1.27
N GLY A 391 -5.17 -17.55 0.28
CA GLY A 391 -5.43 -16.38 -0.56
C GLY A 391 -4.14 -15.82 -1.16
N SER A 392 -3.96 -14.50 -1.04
CA SER A 392 -2.74 -13.83 -1.50
C SER A 392 -1.51 -14.08 -0.63
N PHE A 393 -1.65 -14.60 0.60
CA PHE A 393 -0.53 -14.75 1.55
C PHE A 393 0.57 -15.66 1.01
N ALA A 394 0.22 -16.74 0.31
CA ALA A 394 1.22 -17.65 -0.26
C ALA A 394 2.13 -16.97 -1.30
N HIS A 395 1.62 -15.95 -2.01
CA HIS A 395 2.40 -15.17 -2.96
C HIS A 395 3.13 -14.00 -2.27
N LEU A 396 2.43 -13.26 -1.40
CA LEU A 396 2.97 -12.11 -0.69
C LEU A 396 4.16 -12.49 0.21
N ALA A 397 4.12 -13.67 0.84
CA ALA A 397 5.17 -14.17 1.72
C ALA A 397 6.57 -14.27 1.06
N PHE A 398 6.65 -14.40 -0.26
CA PHE A 398 7.93 -14.44 -0.99
C PHE A 398 8.23 -13.15 -1.76
N ASN A 399 7.22 -12.31 -1.98
CA ASN A 399 7.38 -11.04 -2.71
C ASN A 399 7.75 -9.89 -1.77
N MET A 400 7.33 -9.94 -0.50
CA MET A 400 7.55 -8.87 0.47
C MET A 400 8.66 -9.21 1.48
N HIS A 401 9.28 -10.40 1.38
CA HIS A 401 10.32 -10.86 2.30
C HIS A 401 11.59 -11.22 1.54
N GLY A 402 12.43 -10.23 1.24
CA GLY A 402 13.77 -10.45 0.69
C GLY A 402 14.77 -10.93 1.74
N HIS A 403 15.95 -11.37 1.31
CA HIS A 403 17.01 -11.90 2.17
C HIS A 403 18.41 -11.47 1.69
N ILE A 404 18.53 -10.28 1.08
CA ILE A 404 19.82 -9.74 0.65
C ILE A 404 20.63 -9.20 1.84
N ASP A 405 21.95 -9.11 1.72
CA ASP A 405 22.81 -8.57 2.78
C ASP A 405 22.60 -7.05 2.92
N PRO A 406 22.27 -6.53 4.13
CA PRO A 406 22.16 -5.08 4.38
C PRO A 406 23.33 -4.25 3.86
N LYS A 407 24.54 -4.81 3.80
CA LYS A 407 25.75 -4.11 3.34
C LYS A 407 25.74 -3.78 1.86
N GLU A 408 24.94 -4.46 1.05
CA GLU A 408 24.82 -4.16 -0.37
C GLU A 408 24.33 -2.72 -0.62
N TRP A 409 23.56 -2.14 0.31
CA TRP A 409 23.13 -0.73 0.23
C TRP A 409 24.30 0.26 0.20
N ALA A 410 25.43 -0.08 0.82
CA ALA A 410 26.62 0.77 0.83
C ALA A 410 27.17 1.04 -0.59
N GLU A 411 26.97 0.11 -1.53
CA GLU A 411 27.48 0.21 -2.90
C GLU A 411 26.82 1.33 -3.72
N ILE A 412 25.58 1.69 -3.37
CA ILE A 412 24.80 2.70 -4.07
C ILE A 412 24.40 3.86 -3.16
N MET A 413 25.00 3.99 -1.97
CA MET A 413 24.62 5.00 -0.97
C MET A 413 24.49 6.44 -1.52
N PRO A 414 25.39 6.93 -2.41
CA PRO A 414 25.25 8.27 -2.99
C PRO A 414 24.02 8.44 -3.89
N GLN A 415 23.43 7.34 -4.37
CA GLN A 415 22.22 7.33 -5.20
C GLN A 415 20.95 7.09 -4.38
N ILE A 416 21.04 6.76 -3.09
CA ILE A 416 19.87 6.58 -2.24
C ILE A 416 19.36 7.96 -1.81
N MET A 417 18.16 8.32 -2.28
CA MET A 417 17.57 9.64 -2.04
C MET A 417 16.52 9.61 -0.93
N HIS A 418 15.91 8.45 -0.70
CA HIS A 418 14.89 8.22 0.31
C HIS A 418 14.97 6.78 0.81
N VAL A 419 14.42 6.50 1.99
CA VAL A 419 14.38 5.15 2.56
C VAL A 419 12.96 4.86 3.03
N HIS A 420 12.39 3.78 2.50
CA HIS A 420 11.27 3.11 3.12
C HIS A 420 11.82 2.16 4.18
N ALA A 421 11.77 2.62 5.43
CA ALA A 421 12.10 1.84 6.62
C ALA A 421 10.97 0.84 6.88
N LYS A 422 10.83 -0.13 5.97
CA LYS A 422 9.80 -1.15 6.01
C LYS A 422 9.94 -2.04 7.22
N PHE A 423 8.82 -2.39 7.83
CA PHE A 423 8.78 -3.30 8.97
C PHE A 423 7.39 -3.93 9.13
N TYR A 424 7.33 -4.99 9.93
CA TYR A 424 6.13 -5.81 10.07
C TYR A 424 5.62 -5.94 11.49
N ASP A 425 6.53 -5.94 12.47
CA ASP A 425 6.20 -6.08 13.88
C ASP A 425 7.23 -5.35 14.76
N ILE A 426 6.86 -5.02 15.99
CA ILE A 426 7.80 -4.56 17.02
C ILE A 426 7.51 -5.34 18.29
N ASP A 427 8.49 -6.11 18.74
CA ASP A 427 8.37 -6.96 19.92
C ASP A 427 8.33 -6.18 21.25
N ASP A 428 8.09 -6.88 22.35
CA ASP A 428 8.01 -6.29 23.69
C ASP A 428 9.35 -5.66 24.16
N ALA A 429 10.48 -6.04 23.54
CA ALA A 429 11.78 -5.44 23.79
C ALA A 429 12.04 -4.19 22.91
N GLY A 430 11.09 -3.83 22.05
CA GLY A 430 11.18 -2.68 21.15
C GLY A 430 12.09 -2.94 19.95
N ASN A 431 12.22 -4.18 19.49
CA ASN A 431 12.99 -4.55 18.30
C ASN A 431 12.08 -5.03 17.17
N GLU A 432 12.55 -4.86 15.93
CA GLU A 432 11.98 -5.52 14.76
C GLU A 432 12.59 -6.93 14.67
N PRO A 433 11.80 -8.01 14.70
CA PRO A 433 12.31 -9.38 14.86
C PRO A 433 12.81 -10.04 13.56
N ALA A 434 12.58 -9.44 12.40
CA ALA A 434 12.86 -9.99 11.08
C ALA A 434 13.85 -9.15 10.25
N ILE A 435 14.10 -7.89 10.64
CA ILE A 435 14.99 -6.94 9.98
C ILE A 435 15.97 -6.36 11.01
N ASP A 436 17.27 -6.47 10.72
CA ASP A 436 18.33 -5.94 11.60
C ASP A 436 18.49 -4.41 11.43
N TYR A 437 17.61 -3.67 12.09
CA TYR A 437 17.65 -2.21 12.12
C TYR A 437 18.96 -1.64 12.67
N PRO A 438 19.55 -2.17 13.76
CA PRO A 438 20.88 -1.74 14.20
C PRO A 438 21.95 -1.80 13.11
N GLU A 439 22.03 -2.91 12.36
CA GLU A 439 22.99 -3.06 11.25
C GLU A 439 22.69 -2.09 10.10
N LEU A 440 21.43 -1.95 9.70
CA LEU A 440 21.03 -1.00 8.65
C LEU A 440 21.38 0.44 9.04
N VAL A 441 21.13 0.84 10.29
CA VAL A 441 21.51 2.18 10.77
C VAL A 441 23.02 2.36 10.67
N ARG A 442 23.81 1.37 11.10
CA ARG A 442 25.28 1.42 10.98
C ARG A 442 25.72 1.63 9.52
N VAL A 443 25.19 0.83 8.59
CA VAL A 443 25.51 0.92 7.15
C VAL A 443 25.21 2.31 6.59
N PHE A 444 24.06 2.90 6.90
CA PHE A 444 23.65 4.20 6.36
C PHE A 444 24.36 5.38 7.04
N VAL A 445 24.68 5.27 8.33
CA VAL A 445 25.48 6.28 9.04
C VAL A 445 26.90 6.32 8.47
N GLU A 446 27.56 5.17 8.35
CA GLU A 446 28.90 5.03 7.76
C GLU A 446 28.92 5.46 6.29
N GLY A 447 27.85 5.14 5.55
CA GLY A 447 27.66 5.55 4.17
C GLY A 447 27.38 7.05 3.98
N GLY A 448 27.14 7.80 5.06
CA GLY A 448 26.94 9.24 5.00
C GLY A 448 25.54 9.68 4.57
N TYR A 449 24.53 8.82 4.68
CA TYR A 449 23.14 9.17 4.36
C TYR A 449 22.60 10.27 5.28
N ARG A 450 21.89 11.27 4.73
CA ARG A 450 21.32 12.43 5.45
C ARG A 450 19.87 12.75 5.10
N GLY A 451 19.17 11.85 4.40
CA GLY A 451 17.79 12.06 3.98
C GLY A 451 16.75 11.66 5.04
N TYR A 452 15.60 11.17 4.58
CA TYR A 452 14.53 10.67 5.44
C TYR A 452 14.45 9.15 5.42
N TRP A 453 14.31 8.55 6.60
CA TRP A 453 13.79 7.20 6.78
C TRP A 453 12.30 7.29 7.11
N SER A 454 11.46 7.01 6.11
CA SER A 454 10.02 6.91 6.27
C SER A 454 9.65 5.52 6.75
N SER A 455 9.12 5.42 7.97
CA SER A 455 8.50 4.21 8.47
C SER A 455 7.35 3.78 7.56
N GLU A 456 7.40 2.54 7.09
CA GLU A 456 6.38 1.94 6.25
C GLU A 456 5.96 0.60 6.83
N TRP A 457 4.83 0.57 7.52
CA TRP A 457 4.33 -0.66 8.12
C TRP A 457 3.59 -1.52 7.10
N GLU A 458 4.21 -2.62 6.68
CA GLU A 458 3.62 -3.59 5.74
C GLU A 458 2.83 -4.71 6.42
N GLY A 459 2.81 -4.73 7.75
CA GLY A 459 2.00 -5.68 8.50
C GLY A 459 0.50 -5.57 8.21
N HIS A 460 0.00 -4.44 7.70
CA HIS A 460 -1.41 -4.27 7.30
C HIS A 460 -1.83 -5.26 6.19
N ALA A 461 -0.87 -5.80 5.42
CA ALA A 461 -1.15 -6.83 4.42
C ALA A 461 -1.58 -8.16 5.06
N PHE A 462 -1.23 -8.38 6.33
CA PHE A 462 -1.38 -9.66 7.04
C PHE A 462 -2.23 -9.56 8.32
N ALA A 463 -2.24 -8.40 8.97
CA ALA A 463 -3.04 -8.12 10.16
C ALA A 463 -4.49 -7.78 9.79
N GLU A 464 -5.45 -8.15 10.63
CA GLU A 464 -6.84 -7.70 10.46
C GLU A 464 -7.00 -6.25 10.99
N LEU A 465 -7.98 -5.51 10.45
CA LEU A 465 -8.28 -4.15 10.90
C LEU A 465 -8.56 -4.14 12.41
N GLY A 466 -7.82 -3.31 13.17
CA GLY A 466 -7.93 -3.22 14.62
C GLY A 466 -7.20 -4.31 15.41
N GLU A 467 -6.49 -5.23 14.76
CA GLU A 467 -5.60 -6.18 15.45
C GLU A 467 -4.46 -5.46 16.17
N VAL A 468 -3.95 -4.39 15.57
CA VAL A 468 -2.90 -3.51 16.11
C VAL A 468 -3.22 -2.04 15.79
N ASP A 469 -2.60 -1.10 16.52
CA ASP A 469 -2.56 0.31 16.12
C ASP A 469 -1.26 0.54 15.33
N PRO A 470 -1.33 0.73 13.99
CA PRO A 470 -0.13 0.85 13.18
C PRO A 470 0.69 2.11 13.48
N LEU A 471 0.05 3.19 13.92
CA LEU A 471 0.77 4.42 14.25
C LEU A 471 1.54 4.27 15.57
N LEU A 472 1.04 3.47 16.51
CA LEU A 472 1.84 3.07 17.68
C LEU A 472 3.00 2.15 17.32
N LEU A 473 2.85 1.28 16.32
CA LEU A 473 3.97 0.48 15.81
C LEU A 473 5.04 1.36 15.14
N VAL A 474 4.62 2.32 14.31
CA VAL A 474 5.53 3.32 13.71
C VAL A 474 6.27 4.11 14.80
N ARG A 475 5.56 4.56 15.84
CA ARG A 475 6.13 5.23 17.01
C ARG A 475 7.23 4.37 17.66
N ARG A 476 6.96 3.08 17.92
CA ARG A 476 7.93 2.16 18.51
C ARG A 476 9.14 1.90 17.60
N GLN A 477 8.93 1.84 16.29
CA GLN A 477 10.01 1.72 15.32
C GLN A 477 10.90 2.98 15.30
N HIS A 478 10.33 4.18 15.41
CA HIS A 478 11.11 5.41 15.57
C HIS A 478 12.00 5.35 16.81
N ASP A 479 11.51 4.78 17.92
CA ASP A 479 12.30 4.59 19.14
C ASP A 479 13.45 3.57 18.96
N LEU A 480 13.21 2.49 18.21
CA LEU A 480 14.24 1.55 17.77
C LEU A 480 15.32 2.27 16.94
N ILE A 481 14.94 2.99 15.91
CA ILE A 481 15.89 3.66 15.00
C ILE A 481 16.71 4.71 15.77
N ARG A 482 16.08 5.54 16.60
CA ARG A 482 16.80 6.52 17.44
C ARG A 482 17.80 5.88 18.38
N ARG A 483 17.42 4.78 19.03
CA ARG A 483 18.35 4.02 19.89
C ARG A 483 19.54 3.50 19.09
N SER A 484 19.30 2.96 17.90
CA SER A 484 20.35 2.48 17.00
C SER A 484 21.26 3.60 16.50
N MET A 485 20.72 4.78 16.14
CA MET A 485 21.52 5.94 15.72
C MET A 485 22.48 6.39 16.82
N ARG A 486 21.97 6.51 18.05
CA ARG A 486 22.78 6.87 19.22
C ARG A 486 23.86 5.82 19.52
N GLY A 487 23.50 4.54 19.40
CA GLY A 487 24.46 3.44 19.55
C GLY A 487 25.61 3.52 18.54
N ALA A 488 25.29 3.79 17.27
CA ALA A 488 26.28 3.94 16.21
C ALA A 488 27.24 5.12 16.46
N LEU A 489 26.71 6.28 16.88
CA LEU A 489 27.52 7.47 17.18
C LEU A 489 28.46 7.28 18.38
N THR A 490 28.08 6.47 19.37
CA THR A 490 28.95 6.18 20.55
C THR A 490 30.05 5.17 20.26
N SER A 491 29.94 4.41 19.17
CA SER A 491 30.87 3.35 18.80
C SER A 491 31.84 3.76 17.69
N ALA A 492 31.61 4.91 17.05
CA ALA A 492 32.51 5.60 16.11
C ALA A 492 33.50 6.49 16.87
#